data_AF-A0A968STS2-F1
#
_entry.id   AF-A0A968STS2-F1
#
_cell.length_a   1.000
_cell.length_b   1.000
_cell.length_c   1.000
_cell.angle_alpha   90.00
_cell.angle_beta   90.00
_cell.angle_gamma   90.00
#
_symmetry.space_group_name_H-M   'P 1'
#
loop_
_entity.id
_entity.type
_entity.pdbx_description
1 polymer ?
#
loop_
_entity_poly.entity_id
_entity_poly.type
_entity_poly.pdbx_seq_one_letter_code
_entity_poly.pdbx_strand_id
1 'polypeptide(L)'
;MRTWKPHAAFGRWIALLVLIVALGGVIVLANELLRAVLQPPEQWPIDADLYLRILGLLGLLVLSGMATYRFAGALSMRYAVDRNAVYVTWLGNRVVIPLAQIELIERGVTGKNALQFVMRSFGYYHGQMRLDDGRTLHLLTPISPARSLVIYTASDAYAIAPDDADAFMADLEQRRRLGAIQQLTPAFDSGRLFLYAFWGDPVVKATLIAAIGLNLLLLGFLMVRYPGLEPLVEMRFTAAGDVAELRPRHQVLFTPMAASVILLLNAGLGLMLYKREQVGARMLQFGSLLVQVLFSIAALSIITGMKYRKKAGRLLVSQANAFYLGS
;
A
#
# COMPACT_ATOMS: atom_id res chain seq x y z
N MET A 1 18.64 -28.11 14.87
CA MET A 1 17.69 -27.01 15.14
C MET A 1 16.30 -27.59 15.40
N ARG A 2 15.69 -27.32 16.56
CA ARG A 2 14.34 -27.82 16.90
C ARG A 2 13.32 -26.73 16.58
N THR A 3 12.20 -27.11 15.94
CA THR A 3 11.15 -26.17 15.54
C THR A 3 9.92 -26.31 16.43
N TRP A 4 9.29 -25.19 16.74
CA TRP A 4 8.12 -25.06 17.60
C TRP A 4 7.00 -24.37 16.81
N LYS A 5 5.79 -24.90 16.94
CA LYS A 5 4.60 -24.28 16.35
C LYS A 5 4.18 -23.08 17.19
N PRO A 6 3.61 -22.04 16.58
CA PRO A 6 2.98 -20.96 17.32
C PRO A 6 1.68 -21.43 17.94
N HIS A 7 1.33 -20.85 19.08
CA HIS A 7 0.05 -21.08 19.72
C HIS A 7 -1.09 -20.75 18.75
N ALA A 8 -2.09 -21.63 18.64
CA ALA A 8 -3.26 -21.34 17.83
C ALA A 8 -4.00 -20.11 18.36
N ALA A 9 -4.13 -19.06 17.55
CA ALA A 9 -4.87 -17.86 17.90
C ALA A 9 -6.10 -17.65 17.03
N PHE A 10 -7.12 -17.05 17.62
CA PHE A 10 -8.36 -16.66 16.94
C PHE A 10 -8.13 -15.55 15.89
N GLY A 11 -7.08 -14.72 16.05
CA GLY A 11 -6.76 -13.61 15.14
C GLY A 11 -6.64 -14.00 13.67
N ARG A 12 -6.18 -15.22 13.36
CA ARG A 12 -6.10 -15.73 11.97
C ARG A 12 -7.47 -15.87 11.31
N TRP A 13 -8.50 -16.24 12.07
CA TRP A 13 -9.86 -16.36 11.56
C TRP A 13 -10.49 -15.00 11.29
N ILE A 14 -10.17 -14.00 12.12
CA ILE A 14 -10.58 -12.61 11.86
C ILE A 14 -9.93 -12.11 10.56
N ALA A 15 -8.63 -12.35 10.36
CA ALA A 15 -7.95 -11.99 9.12
C ALA A 15 -8.57 -12.70 7.89
N LEU A 16 -8.96 -13.97 8.03
CA LEU A 16 -9.65 -14.70 6.97
C LEU A 16 -11.03 -14.11 6.68
N LEU A 17 -11.82 -13.79 7.71
CA LEU A 17 -13.14 -13.17 7.54
C LEU A 17 -13.04 -11.82 6.84
N VAL A 18 -12.10 -10.97 7.26
CA VAL A 18 -11.82 -9.68 6.60
C VAL A 18 -11.42 -9.90 5.15
N LEU A 19 -10.58 -10.90 4.86
CA LEU A 19 -10.18 -11.24 3.50
C LEU A 19 -11.38 -11.66 2.64
N ILE A 20 -12.25 -12.55 3.14
CA ILE A 20 -13.44 -13.03 2.43
C ILE A 20 -14.39 -11.86 2.12
N VAL A 21 -14.68 -11.03 3.12
CA VAL A 21 -15.55 -9.86 2.96
C VAL A 21 -14.95 -8.87 1.95
N ALA A 22 -13.66 -8.57 2.06
CA ALA A 22 -12.98 -7.66 1.15
C ALA A 22 -12.98 -8.18 -0.29
N LEU A 23 -12.66 -9.46 -0.49
CA LEU A 23 -12.70 -10.10 -1.82
C LEU A 23 -14.12 -10.14 -2.39
N GLY A 24 -15.14 -10.40 -1.57
CA GLY A 24 -16.53 -10.32 -1.99
C GLY A 24 -16.90 -8.93 -2.51
N GLY A 25 -16.49 -7.88 -1.78
CA GLY A 25 -16.67 -6.50 -2.22
C GLY A 25 -15.88 -6.16 -3.50
N VAL A 26 -14.64 -6.66 -3.65
CA VAL A 26 -13.86 -6.53 -4.89
C VAL A 26 -14.61 -7.14 -6.06
N ILE A 27 -15.15 -8.35 -5.91
CA ILE A 27 -15.89 -9.04 -6.98
C ILE A 27 -17.12 -8.25 -7.39
N VAL A 28 -17.90 -7.73 -6.42
CA VAL A 28 -19.09 -6.93 -6.69
C VAL A 28 -18.72 -5.65 -7.46
N LEU A 29 -17.80 -4.84 -6.93
CA LEU A 29 -17.42 -3.58 -7.58
C LEU A 29 -16.72 -3.80 -8.92
N ALA A 30 -15.85 -4.81 -9.04
CA ALA A 30 -15.19 -5.14 -10.30
C ALA A 30 -16.20 -5.56 -11.37
N ASN A 31 -17.23 -6.34 -11.00
CA ASN A 31 -18.29 -6.72 -11.93
C ASN A 31 -19.12 -5.51 -12.38
N GLU A 32 -19.44 -4.58 -11.48
CA GLU A 32 -20.13 -3.34 -11.85
C GLU A 32 -19.31 -2.47 -12.81
N LEU A 33 -18.03 -2.26 -12.49
CA LEU A 33 -17.12 -1.50 -13.35
C LEU A 33 -16.89 -2.18 -14.70
N LEU A 34 -16.76 -3.51 -14.72
CA LEU A 34 -16.64 -4.29 -15.95
C LEU A 34 -17.87 -4.11 -16.83
N ARG A 35 -19.07 -4.18 -16.26
CA ARG A 35 -20.32 -3.93 -16.99
C ARG A 35 -20.37 -2.51 -17.56
N ALA A 36 -19.90 -1.52 -16.81
CA ALA A 36 -19.84 -0.13 -17.28
C ALA A 36 -18.84 0.04 -18.44
N VAL A 37 -17.67 -0.60 -18.37
CA VAL A 37 -16.63 -0.52 -19.41
C VAL A 37 -17.02 -1.27 -20.69
N LEU A 38 -17.79 -2.35 -20.58
CA LEU A 38 -18.29 -3.12 -21.74
C LEU A 38 -19.37 -2.37 -22.53
N GLN A 39 -19.95 -1.31 -21.98
CA GLN A 39 -20.82 -0.43 -22.75
C GLN A 39 -20.02 0.43 -23.74
N PRO A 40 -20.64 0.91 -24.83
CA PRO A 40 -20.00 1.86 -25.72
C PRO A 40 -19.46 3.09 -24.94
N PRO A 41 -18.29 3.65 -25.30
CA PRO A 41 -17.68 4.78 -24.57
C PRO A 41 -18.56 6.02 -24.42
N GLU A 42 -19.55 6.16 -25.30
CA GLU A 42 -20.55 7.24 -25.28
C GLU A 42 -21.54 7.11 -24.11
N GLN A 43 -21.75 5.89 -23.62
CA GLN A 43 -22.71 5.55 -22.57
C GLN A 43 -22.05 5.37 -21.20
N TRP A 44 -20.72 5.53 -21.11
CA TRP A 44 -20.02 5.39 -19.83
C TRP A 44 -20.58 6.37 -18.80
N PRO A 45 -20.95 5.91 -17.59
CA PRO A 45 -21.48 6.75 -16.53
C PRO A 45 -20.34 7.51 -15.84
N ILE A 46 -19.68 8.41 -16.57
CA ILE A 46 -18.52 9.15 -16.06
C ILE A 46 -19.03 10.28 -15.17
N ASP A 47 -19.02 10.04 -13.87
CA ASP A 47 -19.46 10.97 -12.84
C ASP A 47 -18.70 10.77 -11.52
N ALA A 48 -19.13 11.49 -10.48
CA ALA A 48 -18.57 11.37 -9.14
C ALA A 48 -18.82 9.98 -8.51
N ASP A 49 -19.92 9.30 -8.86
CA ASP A 49 -20.25 7.99 -8.32
C ASP A 49 -19.28 6.91 -8.85
N LEU A 50 -19.01 6.91 -10.16
CA LEU A 50 -18.01 6.05 -10.77
C LEU A 50 -16.63 6.24 -10.13
N TYR A 51 -16.24 7.49 -9.86
CA TYR A 51 -15.00 7.80 -9.16
C TYR A 51 -14.95 7.17 -7.75
N LEU A 52 -16.04 7.29 -6.98
CA LEU A 52 -16.14 6.66 -5.65
C LEU A 52 -16.07 5.13 -5.72
N ARG A 53 -16.69 4.51 -6.74
CA ARG A 53 -16.58 3.05 -6.96
C ARG A 53 -15.15 2.62 -7.27
N ILE A 54 -14.42 3.40 -8.08
CA ILE A 54 -12.99 3.15 -8.36
C ILE A 54 -12.16 3.26 -7.08
N LEU A 55 -12.37 4.32 -6.28
CA LEU A 55 -11.69 4.46 -4.98
C LEU A 55 -12.04 3.32 -4.01
N GLY A 56 -13.31 2.93 -3.97
CA GLY A 56 -13.79 1.79 -3.18
C GLY A 56 -13.11 0.49 -3.59
N LEU A 57 -13.02 0.21 -4.90
CA LEU A 57 -12.32 -0.96 -5.43
C LEU A 57 -10.84 -0.94 -5.06
N LEU A 58 -10.14 0.18 -5.25
CA LEU A 58 -8.72 0.32 -4.88
C LEU A 58 -8.53 0.11 -3.37
N GLY A 59 -9.39 0.69 -2.54
CA GLY A 59 -9.36 0.51 -1.09
C GLY A 59 -9.57 -0.95 -0.68
N LEU A 60 -10.52 -1.65 -1.30
CA LEU A 60 -10.78 -3.07 -1.05
C LEU A 60 -9.65 -3.97 -1.55
N LEU A 61 -8.99 -3.65 -2.66
CA LEU A 61 -7.80 -4.36 -3.14
C LEU A 61 -6.64 -4.21 -2.14
N VAL A 62 -6.39 -3.01 -1.62
CA VAL A 62 -5.38 -2.77 -0.57
C VAL A 62 -5.73 -3.55 0.71
N LEU A 63 -6.99 -3.50 1.14
CA LEU A 63 -7.47 -4.25 2.30
C LEU A 63 -7.30 -5.77 2.10
N SER A 64 -7.64 -6.28 0.92
CA SER A 64 -7.50 -7.70 0.57
C SER A 64 -6.03 -8.14 0.57
N GLY A 65 -5.14 -7.34 -0.02
CA GLY A 65 -3.69 -7.60 0.00
C GLY A 65 -3.14 -7.59 1.43
N MET A 66 -3.54 -6.61 2.25
CA MET A 66 -3.15 -6.55 3.66
C MET A 66 -3.68 -7.78 4.43
N ALA A 67 -4.94 -8.13 4.29
CA ALA A 67 -5.55 -9.27 4.98
C ALA A 67 -4.92 -10.60 4.53
N THR A 68 -4.63 -10.76 3.24
CA THR A 68 -3.89 -11.91 2.69
C THR A 68 -2.53 -12.03 3.34
N TYR A 69 -1.75 -10.94 3.38
CA TYR A 69 -0.44 -10.93 4.02
C TYR A 69 -0.54 -11.30 5.52
N ARG A 70 -1.52 -10.76 6.24
CA ARG A 70 -1.75 -11.09 7.67
C ARG A 70 -2.11 -12.55 7.88
N PHE A 71 -3.02 -13.08 7.07
CA PHE A 71 -3.46 -14.45 7.15
C PHE A 71 -2.34 -15.43 6.80
N ALA A 72 -1.65 -15.20 5.68
CA ALA A 72 -0.52 -16.02 5.25
C ALA A 72 0.66 -15.94 6.24
N GLY A 73 0.91 -14.76 6.81
CA GLY A 73 1.89 -14.57 7.88
C GLY A 73 1.56 -15.41 9.13
N ALA A 74 0.30 -15.40 9.56
CA ALA A 74 -0.16 -16.22 10.69
C ALA A 74 -0.06 -17.74 10.42
N LEU A 75 -0.33 -18.19 9.18
CA LEU A 75 -0.23 -19.60 8.81
C LEU A 75 1.22 -20.09 8.67
N SER A 76 2.12 -19.22 8.23
CA SER A 76 3.52 -19.57 7.98
C SER A 76 4.45 -19.36 9.17
N MET A 77 3.95 -18.76 10.26
CA MET A 77 4.75 -18.44 11.44
C MET A 77 5.31 -19.71 12.09
N ARG A 78 6.63 -19.71 12.34
CA ARG A 78 7.35 -20.80 13.01
C ARG A 78 8.44 -20.23 13.91
N TYR A 79 8.58 -20.85 15.08
CA TYR A 79 9.68 -20.58 16.00
C TYR A 79 10.68 -21.71 15.91
N ALA A 80 11.96 -21.40 16.06
CA ALA A 80 12.98 -22.43 16.06
C ALA A 80 14.15 -22.02 16.95
N VAL A 81 14.66 -22.97 17.71
CA VAL A 81 15.77 -22.73 18.64
C VAL A 81 16.98 -23.51 18.17
N ASP A 82 18.12 -22.83 18.16
CA ASP A 82 19.42 -23.42 17.92
C ASP A 82 20.41 -23.06 19.03
N ARG A 83 21.66 -23.53 18.95
CA ARG A 83 22.70 -23.26 19.96
C ARG A 83 23.11 -21.78 20.02
N ASN A 84 22.90 -21.02 18.94
CA ASN A 84 23.37 -19.64 18.82
C ASN A 84 22.24 -18.60 18.92
N ALA A 85 21.03 -18.91 18.43
CA ALA A 85 19.92 -17.96 18.40
C ALA A 85 18.54 -18.64 18.46
N VAL A 86 17.55 -17.86 18.88
CA VAL A 86 16.13 -18.10 18.63
C VAL A 86 15.79 -17.45 17.29
N TYR A 87 15.15 -18.21 16.43
CA TYR A 87 14.71 -17.78 15.12
C TYR A 87 13.19 -17.70 15.07
N VAL A 88 12.68 -16.55 14.64
CA VAL A 88 11.27 -16.37 14.32
C VAL A 88 11.15 -16.21 12.82
N THR A 89 10.37 -17.07 12.17
CA THR A 89 10.19 -17.04 10.71
C THR A 89 8.72 -16.89 10.33
N TRP A 90 8.42 -16.05 9.34
CA TRP A 90 7.08 -15.93 8.75
C TRP A 90 7.20 -15.43 7.31
N LEU A 91 6.50 -16.08 6.39
CA LEU A 91 6.40 -15.68 4.97
C LEU A 91 7.76 -15.32 4.31
N GLY A 92 8.82 -16.05 4.67
CA GLY A 92 10.18 -15.82 4.18
C GLY A 92 11.00 -14.78 4.95
N ASN A 93 10.39 -14.00 5.85
CA ASN A 93 11.10 -13.15 6.80
C ASN A 93 11.66 -13.97 7.96
N ARG A 94 12.80 -13.53 8.50
CA ARG A 94 13.46 -14.17 9.63
C ARG A 94 13.99 -13.12 10.61
N VAL A 95 13.64 -13.26 11.89
CA VAL A 95 14.27 -12.54 12.99
C VAL A 95 15.22 -13.47 13.72
N VAL A 96 16.43 -12.99 13.96
CA VAL A 96 17.47 -13.70 14.71
C VAL A 96 17.64 -13.01 16.06
N ILE A 97 17.37 -13.74 17.15
CA ILE A 97 17.56 -13.28 18.53
C ILE A 97 18.73 -14.08 19.14
N PRO A 98 19.94 -13.52 19.24
CA PRO A 98 21.11 -14.25 19.72
C PRO A 98 20.95 -14.69 21.19
N LEU A 99 21.22 -15.97 21.48
CA LEU A 99 21.10 -16.52 22.83
C LEU A 99 22.02 -15.82 23.83
N ALA A 100 23.21 -15.41 23.38
CA ALA A 100 24.21 -14.72 24.21
C ALA A 100 23.76 -13.32 24.67
N GLN A 101 22.77 -12.72 24.00
CA GLN A 101 22.29 -11.37 24.29
C GLN A 101 20.96 -11.38 25.06
N ILE A 102 20.44 -12.56 25.41
CA ILE A 102 19.22 -12.69 26.20
C ILE A 102 19.55 -12.39 27.66
N GLU A 103 19.07 -11.27 28.15
CA GLU A 103 19.23 -10.84 29.54
C GLU A 103 18.19 -11.51 30.44
N LEU A 104 16.92 -11.42 30.02
CA LEU A 104 15.77 -11.82 30.81
C LEU A 104 14.69 -12.40 29.91
N ILE A 105 13.91 -13.35 30.43
CA ILE A 105 12.71 -13.87 29.79
C ILE A 105 11.57 -13.80 30.79
N GLU A 106 10.52 -13.07 30.45
CA GLU A 106 9.33 -12.91 31.29
C GLU A 106 8.08 -13.47 30.61
N ARG A 107 7.08 -13.80 31.42
CA ARG A 107 5.74 -14.15 30.94
C ARG A 107 4.85 -12.93 31.02
N GLY A 108 4.36 -12.51 29.87
CA GLY A 108 3.39 -11.45 29.77
C GLY A 108 4.03 -10.06 29.87
N VAL A 109 3.63 -9.18 28.96
CA VAL A 109 3.87 -7.74 29.11
C VAL A 109 2.55 -7.01 28.95
N THR A 110 2.22 -6.18 29.93
CA THR A 110 1.02 -5.36 29.93
C THR A 110 1.35 -4.00 29.35
N GLY A 111 1.00 -3.78 28.08
CA GLY A 111 1.09 -2.44 27.48
C GLY A 111 -0.11 -1.57 27.87
N LYS A 112 0.10 -0.26 28.00
CA LYS A 112 -0.91 0.70 28.50
C LYS A 112 -2.11 0.96 27.56
N ASN A 113 -2.11 0.45 26.31
CA ASN A 113 -3.14 0.79 25.30
C ASN A 113 -3.85 -0.41 24.66
N ALA A 114 -4.99 -0.82 25.25
CA ALA A 114 -5.85 -1.90 24.76
C ALA A 114 -6.36 -1.70 23.31
N LEU A 115 -6.70 -0.46 22.91
CA LEU A 115 -7.24 -0.18 21.57
C LEU A 115 -6.20 -0.45 20.45
N GLN A 116 -4.94 -0.09 20.68
CA GLN A 116 -3.86 -0.38 19.74
C GLN A 116 -3.60 -1.89 19.61
N PHE A 117 -3.80 -2.65 20.68
CA PHE A 117 -3.71 -4.10 20.66
C PHE A 117 -4.81 -4.75 19.84
N VAL A 118 -6.04 -4.22 19.87
CA VAL A 118 -7.14 -4.73 19.04
C VAL A 118 -6.81 -4.55 17.55
N MET A 119 -6.44 -3.34 17.12
CA MET A 119 -6.07 -3.08 15.71
C MET A 119 -4.85 -3.88 15.24
N ARG A 120 -3.93 -4.22 16.14
CA ARG A 120 -2.73 -5.00 15.80
C ARG A 120 -2.93 -6.51 15.91
N SER A 121 -4.09 -6.98 16.36
CA SER A 121 -4.38 -8.41 16.57
C SER A 121 -4.93 -9.13 15.34
N PHE A 122 -5.21 -8.41 14.25
CA PHE A 122 -5.69 -9.01 12.99
C PHE A 122 -4.63 -9.95 12.40
N GLY A 123 -4.93 -11.25 12.39
CA GLY A 123 -3.99 -12.32 12.03
C GLY A 123 -3.14 -12.74 13.23
N TYR A 124 -2.18 -11.91 13.60
CA TYR A 124 -1.28 -12.07 14.74
C TYR A 124 -0.87 -10.68 15.26
N TYR A 125 -0.47 -10.57 16.52
CA TYR A 125 0.03 -9.32 17.08
C TYR A 125 1.36 -8.94 16.43
N HIS A 126 1.36 -7.78 15.79
CA HIS A 126 2.49 -7.31 15.00
C HIS A 126 2.87 -5.85 15.32
N GLY A 127 4.11 -5.49 14.98
CA GLY A 127 4.61 -4.13 15.07
C GLY A 127 5.53 -3.92 16.27
N GLN A 128 5.80 -2.66 16.56
CA GLN A 128 6.73 -2.23 17.61
C GLN A 128 6.00 -1.37 18.64
N MET A 129 6.37 -1.51 19.91
CA MET A 129 5.90 -0.68 21.01
C MET A 129 7.11 -0.26 21.82
N ARG A 130 7.11 0.98 22.34
CA ARG A 130 8.15 1.41 23.27
C ARG A 130 7.73 1.04 24.69
N LEU A 131 8.59 0.33 25.39
CA LEU A 131 8.41 -0.03 26.79
C LEU A 131 8.76 1.16 27.69
N ASP A 132 8.31 1.10 28.96
CA ASP A 132 8.58 2.15 29.96
C ASP A 132 10.09 2.25 30.28
N ASP A 133 10.86 1.18 30.05
CA ASP A 133 12.32 1.12 30.19
C ASP A 133 13.09 1.68 28.97
N GLY A 134 12.37 2.17 27.95
CA GLY A 134 12.94 2.75 26.74
C GLY A 134 13.26 1.75 25.61
N ARG A 135 13.13 0.43 25.84
CA ARG A 135 13.37 -0.63 24.84
C ARG A 135 12.22 -0.71 23.83
N THR A 136 12.50 -1.24 22.64
CA THR A 136 11.47 -1.48 21.62
C THR A 136 10.99 -2.93 21.68
N LEU A 137 9.73 -3.15 22.06
CA LEU A 137 9.06 -4.43 22.02
C LEU A 137 8.55 -4.75 20.62
N HIS A 138 9.16 -5.75 19.99
CA HIS A 138 8.71 -6.36 18.74
C HIS A 138 7.66 -7.42 19.03
N LEU A 139 6.44 -7.17 18.57
CA LEU A 139 5.33 -8.10 18.66
C LEU A 139 5.43 -9.13 17.54
N LEU A 140 5.71 -10.38 17.89
CA LEU A 140 5.83 -11.53 16.99
C LEU A 140 5.02 -12.71 17.53
N THR A 141 3.83 -12.41 18.07
CA THR A 141 3.01 -13.36 18.83
C THR A 141 1.60 -13.49 18.25
N PRO A 142 1.05 -14.70 18.12
CA PRO A 142 -0.35 -14.91 17.73
C PRO A 142 -1.34 -14.53 18.84
N ILE A 143 -0.92 -14.54 20.11
CA ILE A 143 -1.77 -14.26 21.28
C ILE A 143 -1.43 -12.91 21.93
N SER A 144 -2.32 -12.42 22.79
CA SER A 144 -2.12 -11.17 23.55
C SER A 144 -0.75 -11.13 24.23
N PRO A 145 -0.04 -9.99 24.21
CA PRO A 145 1.28 -9.84 24.82
C PRO A 145 1.31 -10.16 26.32
N ALA A 146 0.19 -9.99 27.02
CA ALA A 146 0.05 -10.38 28.42
C ALA A 146 0.16 -11.90 28.67
N ARG A 147 0.03 -12.73 27.62
CA ARG A 147 0.15 -14.19 27.68
C ARG A 147 1.35 -14.73 26.89
N SER A 148 2.11 -13.87 26.23
CA SER A 148 3.28 -14.27 25.45
C SER A 148 4.54 -14.33 26.32
N LEU A 149 5.52 -15.11 25.90
CA LEU A 149 6.88 -15.01 26.43
C LEU A 149 7.57 -13.79 25.82
N VAL A 150 8.17 -12.95 26.66
CA VAL A 150 8.92 -11.78 26.22
C VAL A 150 10.39 -12.00 26.51
N ILE A 151 11.19 -11.98 25.45
CA ILE A 151 12.64 -12.12 25.49
C ILE A 151 13.25 -10.73 25.44
N TYR A 152 13.97 -10.34 26.49
CA TYR A 152 14.66 -9.06 26.57
C TYR A 152 16.12 -9.20 26.16
N THR A 153 16.56 -8.31 25.27
CA THR A 153 17.97 -8.08 24.91
C THR A 153 18.36 -6.67 25.35
N ALA A 154 19.66 -6.35 25.29
CA ALA A 154 20.19 -5.06 25.72
C ALA A 154 19.49 -3.84 25.06
N SER A 155 19.07 -3.97 23.79
CA SER A 155 18.43 -2.89 23.03
C SER A 155 16.91 -3.05 22.88
N ASP A 156 16.42 -4.29 22.79
CA ASP A 156 15.08 -4.59 22.30
C ASP A 156 14.41 -5.71 23.11
N ALA A 157 13.10 -5.85 22.94
CA ALA A 157 12.34 -6.94 23.51
C ALA A 157 11.54 -7.66 22.42
N TYR A 158 11.33 -8.97 22.53
CA TYR A 158 10.65 -9.78 21.53
C TYR A 158 9.55 -10.63 22.18
N ALA A 159 8.30 -10.37 21.82
CA ALA A 159 7.16 -11.16 22.29
C ALA A 159 6.89 -12.34 21.34
N ILE A 160 6.99 -13.56 21.86
CA ILE A 160 6.73 -14.82 21.14
C ILE A 160 5.74 -15.69 21.92
N ALA A 161 4.98 -16.54 21.24
CA ALA A 161 4.10 -17.50 21.91
C ALA A 161 4.19 -18.88 21.25
N PRO A 162 5.21 -19.67 21.59
CA PRO A 162 5.24 -21.09 21.23
C PRO A 162 4.05 -21.82 21.85
N ASP A 163 3.61 -22.90 21.19
CA ASP A 163 2.47 -23.72 21.61
C ASP A 163 2.68 -24.36 23.00
N ASP A 164 3.92 -24.76 23.30
CA ASP A 164 4.36 -25.23 24.62
C ASP A 164 5.48 -24.33 25.15
N ALA A 165 5.10 -23.38 26.00
CA ALA A 165 6.00 -22.38 26.57
C ALA A 165 7.03 -23.01 27.55
N ASP A 166 6.62 -24.00 28.33
CA ASP A 166 7.47 -24.64 29.33
C ASP A 166 8.55 -25.49 28.65
N ALA A 167 8.17 -26.33 27.69
CA ALA A 167 9.13 -27.14 26.96
C ALA A 167 10.07 -26.30 26.07
N PHE A 168 9.58 -25.18 25.54
CA PHE A 168 10.41 -24.20 24.83
C PHE A 168 11.48 -23.59 25.75
N MET A 169 11.08 -23.16 26.96
CA MET A 169 12.00 -22.60 27.95
C MET A 169 13.06 -23.62 28.38
N ALA A 170 12.67 -24.87 28.63
CA ALA A 170 13.60 -25.93 28.98
C ALA A 170 14.64 -26.21 27.87
N ASP A 171 14.21 -26.28 26.60
CA ASP A 171 15.12 -26.44 25.45
C ASP A 171 16.06 -25.23 25.30
N LEU A 172 15.56 -24.02 25.54
CA LEU A 172 16.35 -22.79 25.48
C LEU A 172 17.43 -22.76 26.59
N GLU A 173 17.06 -23.08 27.83
CA GLU A 173 18.00 -23.14 28.96
C GLU A 173 19.06 -24.21 28.77
N GLN A 174 18.66 -25.40 28.30
CA GLN A 174 19.59 -26.48 27.98
C GLN A 174 20.63 -26.01 26.96
N ARG A 175 20.21 -25.31 25.90
CA ARG A 175 21.11 -24.78 24.87
C ARG A 175 21.98 -23.64 25.37
N ARG A 176 21.45 -22.79 26.25
CA ARG A 176 22.22 -21.70 26.87
C ARG A 176 23.36 -22.25 27.73
N ARG A 177 23.14 -23.33 28.48
CA ARG A 177 24.19 -24.02 29.28
C ARG A 177 25.30 -24.61 28.41
N LEU A 178 24.99 -24.98 27.18
CA LEU A 178 25.97 -25.54 26.24
C LEU A 178 26.93 -24.49 25.65
N GLY A 179 26.68 -23.19 25.87
CA GLY A 179 27.47 -22.09 25.33
C GLY A 179 27.23 -21.82 23.84
N ALA A 180 27.22 -20.54 23.46
CA ALA A 180 27.13 -20.14 22.06
C ALA A 180 28.46 -20.42 21.34
N ILE A 181 28.41 -21.01 20.14
CA ILE A 181 29.59 -21.27 19.31
C ILE A 181 29.96 -20.01 18.51
N GLN A 182 28.98 -19.17 18.21
CA GLN A 182 29.15 -18.00 17.37
C GLN A 182 28.42 -16.80 17.99
N GLN A 183 29.10 -15.64 18.05
CA GLN A 183 28.45 -14.38 18.38
C GLN A 183 27.68 -13.89 17.16
N LEU A 184 26.35 -13.97 17.24
CA LEU A 184 25.45 -13.44 16.22
C LEU A 184 25.00 -12.04 16.64
N THR A 185 24.85 -11.15 15.66
CA THR A 185 24.21 -9.84 15.84
C THR A 185 22.69 -10.00 15.68
N PRO A 186 21.85 -9.34 16.50
CA PRO A 186 20.41 -9.30 16.27
C PRO A 186 20.15 -8.76 14.87
N ALA A 187 19.40 -9.51 14.07
CA ALA A 187 19.17 -9.18 12.68
C ALA A 187 17.73 -9.49 12.28
N PHE A 188 17.12 -8.52 11.60
CA PHE A 188 15.92 -8.73 10.81
C PHE A 188 16.34 -9.00 9.37
N ASP A 189 16.24 -10.26 8.95
CA ASP A 189 16.46 -10.66 7.57
C ASP A 189 15.12 -10.68 6.83
N SER A 190 14.89 -9.64 6.02
CA SER A 190 13.68 -9.53 5.22
C SER A 190 13.73 -10.51 4.05
N GLY A 191 12.72 -11.36 3.92
CA GLY A 191 12.66 -12.34 2.84
C GLY A 191 12.71 -11.68 1.47
N ARG A 192 13.37 -12.34 0.50
CA ARG A 192 13.53 -11.83 -0.87
C ARG A 192 12.22 -11.60 -1.62
N LEU A 193 11.12 -12.26 -1.20
CA LEU A 193 9.84 -12.26 -1.91
C LEU A 193 9.14 -10.90 -1.95
N PHE A 194 9.32 -10.04 -0.96
CA PHE A 194 8.52 -8.82 -0.82
C PHE A 194 9.30 -7.53 -1.07
N LEU A 195 10.59 -7.63 -1.42
CA LEU A 195 11.46 -6.48 -1.73
C LEU A 195 11.27 -5.32 -0.74
N TYR A 196 11.24 -5.65 0.57
CA TYR A 196 10.98 -4.68 1.64
C TYR A 196 11.90 -3.46 1.59
N ALA A 197 13.11 -3.60 1.07
CA ALA A 197 14.03 -2.48 0.86
C ALA A 197 13.44 -1.39 -0.07
N PHE A 198 12.75 -1.76 -1.14
CA PHE A 198 12.09 -0.80 -2.05
C PHE A 198 10.92 -0.10 -1.35
N TRP A 199 10.04 -0.86 -0.70
CA TRP A 199 8.84 -0.33 -0.04
C TRP A 199 9.15 0.43 1.26
N GLY A 200 10.30 0.14 1.88
CA GLY A 200 10.79 0.79 3.09
C GLY A 200 11.59 2.07 2.81
N ASP A 201 12.01 2.31 1.57
CA ASP A 201 12.72 3.53 1.19
C ASP A 201 11.78 4.73 1.27
N PRO A 202 12.07 5.74 2.11
CA PRO A 202 11.17 6.87 2.32
C PRO A 202 11.01 7.72 1.06
N VAL A 203 12.05 7.81 0.21
CA VAL A 203 12.01 8.60 -1.03
C VAL A 203 11.13 7.91 -2.06
N VAL A 204 11.34 6.62 -2.29
CA VAL A 204 10.50 5.80 -3.17
C VAL A 204 9.04 5.87 -2.71
N LYS A 205 8.79 5.66 -1.41
CA LYS A 205 7.45 5.68 -0.83
C LYS A 205 6.77 7.04 -1.00
N ALA A 206 7.47 8.14 -0.66
CA ALA A 206 6.91 9.48 -0.77
C ALA A 206 6.58 9.86 -2.22
N THR A 207 7.51 9.61 -3.14
CA THR A 207 7.32 9.92 -4.57
C THR A 207 6.22 9.07 -5.21
N LEU A 208 6.13 7.77 -4.89
CA LEU A 208 5.06 6.90 -5.36
C LEU A 208 3.69 7.32 -4.83
N ILE A 209 3.58 7.61 -3.52
CA ILE A 209 2.32 8.09 -2.91
C ILE A 209 1.90 9.42 -3.53
N ALA A 210 2.84 10.36 -3.72
CA ALA A 210 2.56 11.65 -4.34
C ALA A 210 2.10 11.47 -5.79
N ALA A 211 2.74 10.60 -6.56
CA ALA A 211 2.38 10.33 -7.96
C ALA A 211 1.00 9.67 -8.08
N ILE A 212 0.72 8.65 -7.27
CA ILE A 212 -0.61 8.00 -7.21
C ILE A 212 -1.67 9.03 -6.80
N GLY A 213 -1.42 9.79 -5.73
CA GLY A 213 -2.34 10.79 -5.23
C GLY A 213 -2.66 11.85 -6.27
N LEU A 214 -1.65 12.37 -6.96
CA LEU A 214 -1.83 13.38 -8.02
C LEU A 214 -2.65 12.83 -9.19
N ASN A 215 -2.39 11.58 -9.61
CA ASN A 215 -3.15 10.92 -10.67
C ASN A 215 -4.63 10.73 -10.29
N LEU A 216 -4.90 10.27 -9.05
CA LEU A 216 -6.26 10.08 -8.55
C LEU A 216 -7.00 11.41 -8.39
N LEU A 217 -6.33 12.45 -7.90
CA LEU A 217 -6.90 13.80 -7.81
C LEU A 217 -7.27 14.34 -9.19
N LEU A 218 -6.40 14.15 -10.19
CA LEU A 218 -6.70 14.53 -11.56
C LEU A 218 -7.90 13.75 -12.09
N LEU A 219 -7.92 12.43 -11.92
CA LEU A 219 -9.02 11.59 -12.37
C LEU A 219 -10.35 12.01 -11.73
N GLY A 220 -10.37 12.21 -10.41
CA GLY A 220 -11.57 12.65 -9.67
C GLY A 220 -12.03 14.03 -10.11
N PHE A 221 -11.11 14.97 -10.30
CA PHE A 221 -11.42 16.30 -10.83
C PHE A 221 -12.09 16.21 -12.21
N LEU A 222 -11.58 15.36 -13.10
CA LEU A 222 -12.14 15.17 -14.43
C LEU A 222 -13.53 14.52 -14.38
N MET A 223 -13.69 13.44 -13.61
CA MET A 223 -14.96 12.73 -13.50
C MET A 223 -16.07 13.58 -12.87
N VAL A 224 -15.75 14.40 -11.85
CA VAL A 224 -16.72 15.34 -11.25
C VAL A 224 -17.16 16.42 -12.24
N ARG A 225 -16.26 16.86 -13.14
CA ARG A 225 -16.56 17.89 -14.14
C ARG A 225 -17.18 17.35 -15.41
N TYR A 226 -17.03 16.05 -15.68
CA TYR A 226 -17.43 15.42 -16.92
C TYR A 226 -18.92 15.60 -17.29
N PRO A 227 -19.90 15.45 -16.36
CA PRO A 227 -21.30 15.64 -16.70
C PRO A 227 -21.63 17.05 -17.23
N GLY A 228 -20.84 18.06 -16.86
CA GLY A 228 -20.98 19.45 -17.30
C GLY A 228 -20.22 19.80 -18.59
N LEU A 229 -19.53 18.84 -19.21
CA LEU A 229 -18.80 19.06 -20.46
C LEU A 229 -19.71 18.89 -21.68
N GLU A 230 -19.48 19.71 -22.70
CA GLU A 230 -20.13 19.55 -24.01
C GLU A 230 -19.76 18.20 -24.64
N PRO A 231 -20.68 17.55 -25.40
CA PRO A 231 -20.44 16.23 -25.97
C PRO A 231 -19.19 16.15 -26.86
N LEU A 232 -18.90 17.24 -27.58
CA LEU A 232 -17.69 17.42 -28.37
C LEU A 232 -16.84 18.51 -27.72
N VAL A 233 -15.55 18.20 -27.54
CA VAL A 233 -14.55 19.09 -26.99
C VAL A 233 -13.51 19.36 -28.07
N GLU A 234 -13.25 20.64 -28.33
CA GLU A 234 -12.10 21.07 -29.12
C GLU A 234 -10.80 20.66 -28.41
N MET A 235 -10.16 19.59 -28.86
CA MET A 235 -8.88 19.13 -28.33
C MET A 235 -7.76 19.48 -29.30
N ARG A 236 -6.75 20.20 -28.80
CA ARG A 236 -5.53 20.50 -29.57
C ARG A 236 -4.41 19.59 -29.09
N PHE A 237 -4.17 18.50 -29.82
CA PHE A 237 -3.13 17.51 -29.50
C PHE A 237 -1.86 17.63 -30.34
N THR A 238 -1.81 18.48 -31.36
CA THR A 238 -0.62 18.62 -32.21
C THR A 238 0.37 19.62 -31.63
N ALA A 239 1.63 19.19 -31.52
CA ALA A 239 2.76 20.03 -31.12
C ALA A 239 2.98 21.22 -32.09
N ALA A 240 2.44 21.13 -33.30
CA ALA A 240 2.46 22.17 -34.34
C ALA A 240 1.43 23.30 -34.12
N GLY A 241 0.49 23.15 -33.16
CA GLY A 241 -0.48 24.19 -32.85
C GLY A 241 -1.67 24.27 -33.81
N ASP A 242 -1.92 23.23 -34.60
CA ASP A 242 -3.01 23.17 -35.59
C ASP A 242 -4.41 23.36 -34.98
N VAL A 243 -5.38 23.59 -35.87
CA VAL A 243 -6.78 23.84 -35.56
C VAL A 243 -7.32 22.75 -34.62
N ALA A 244 -8.00 23.16 -33.56
CA ALA A 244 -8.52 22.23 -32.57
C ALA A 244 -9.53 21.28 -33.22
N GLU A 245 -9.30 19.98 -33.11
CA GLU A 245 -10.22 18.97 -33.60
C GLU A 245 -11.34 18.74 -32.59
N LEU A 246 -12.58 18.71 -33.07
CA LEU A 246 -13.73 18.31 -32.25
C LEU A 246 -13.62 16.81 -31.94
N ARG A 247 -13.35 16.49 -30.68
CA ARG A 247 -13.23 15.10 -30.21
C ARG A 247 -14.26 14.79 -29.13
N PRO A 248 -14.69 13.53 -29.00
CA PRO A 248 -15.57 13.12 -27.92
C PRO A 248 -14.99 13.45 -26.55
N ARG A 249 -15.82 14.02 -25.66
CA ARG A 249 -15.40 14.40 -24.30
C ARG A 249 -14.80 13.27 -23.46
N HIS A 250 -15.11 12.00 -23.74
CA HIS A 250 -14.52 10.85 -23.02
C HIS A 250 -12.99 10.76 -23.19
N GLN A 251 -12.43 11.32 -24.26
CA GLN A 251 -10.98 11.28 -24.50
C GLN A 251 -10.18 12.09 -23.48
N VAL A 252 -10.81 13.00 -22.72
CA VAL A 252 -10.14 13.72 -21.62
C VAL A 252 -9.63 12.75 -20.55
N LEU A 253 -10.30 11.60 -20.37
CA LEU A 253 -9.91 10.57 -19.41
C LEU A 253 -8.68 9.76 -19.87
N PHE A 254 -8.29 9.80 -21.14
CA PHE A 254 -7.08 9.12 -21.58
C PHE A 254 -5.81 9.76 -21.00
N THR A 255 -5.86 11.04 -20.65
CA THR A 255 -4.76 11.75 -20.00
C THR A 255 -4.38 11.12 -18.65
N PRO A 256 -5.27 11.01 -17.64
CA PRO A 256 -4.92 10.34 -16.39
C PRO A 256 -4.60 8.85 -16.62
N MET A 257 -5.29 8.14 -17.52
CA MET A 257 -5.01 6.73 -17.80
C MET A 257 -3.60 6.49 -18.34
N ALA A 258 -3.17 7.29 -19.33
CA ALA A 258 -1.82 7.21 -19.88
C ALA A 258 -0.76 7.51 -18.80
N ALA A 259 -1.02 8.50 -17.96
CA ALA A 259 -0.14 8.79 -16.82
C ALA A 259 -0.10 7.61 -15.83
N SER A 260 -1.22 6.92 -15.56
CA SER A 260 -1.25 5.72 -14.71
C SER A 260 -0.40 4.59 -15.29
N VAL A 261 -0.44 4.35 -16.61
CA VAL A 261 0.37 3.33 -17.26
C VAL A 261 1.86 3.62 -17.08
N ILE A 262 2.29 4.87 -17.30
CA ILE A 262 3.69 5.27 -17.11
C ILE A 262 4.12 5.10 -15.64
N LEU A 263 3.26 5.47 -14.69
CA LEU A 263 3.50 5.26 -13.27
C LEU A 263 3.70 3.78 -12.94
N LEU A 264 2.83 2.89 -13.43
CA LEU A 264 2.94 1.45 -13.21
C LEU A 264 4.21 0.86 -13.82
N LEU A 265 4.57 1.27 -15.04
CA LEU A 265 5.79 0.83 -15.70
C LEU A 265 7.03 1.27 -14.91
N ASN A 266 7.11 2.53 -14.51
CA ASN A 266 8.24 3.04 -13.73
C ASN A 266 8.31 2.43 -12.32
N ALA A 267 7.17 2.17 -11.68
CA ALA A 267 7.13 1.47 -10.40
C ALA A 267 7.65 0.02 -10.56
N GLY A 268 7.21 -0.70 -11.59
CA GLY A 268 7.68 -2.06 -11.89
C GLY A 268 9.17 -2.11 -12.23
N LEU A 269 9.65 -1.23 -13.10
CA LEU A 269 11.07 -1.12 -13.45
C LEU A 269 11.92 -0.71 -12.23
N GLY A 270 11.44 0.25 -11.44
CA GLY A 270 12.08 0.65 -10.19
C GLY A 270 12.21 -0.52 -9.22
N LEU A 271 11.15 -1.32 -9.06
CA LEU A 271 11.14 -2.50 -8.21
C LEU A 271 12.18 -3.55 -8.68
N MET A 272 12.27 -3.81 -9.99
CA MET A 272 13.25 -4.74 -10.57
C MET A 272 14.69 -4.24 -10.41
N LEU A 273 14.91 -2.93 -10.58
CA LEU A 273 16.24 -2.32 -10.59
C LEU A 273 16.77 -2.02 -9.17
N TYR A 274 15.90 -1.87 -8.17
CA TYR A 274 16.27 -1.32 -6.86
C TYR A 274 17.43 -2.05 -6.16
N LYS A 275 17.52 -3.38 -6.32
CA LYS A 275 18.61 -4.17 -5.75
C LYS A 275 19.97 -3.90 -6.41
N ARG A 276 19.96 -3.55 -7.70
CA ARG A 276 21.16 -3.31 -8.51
C ARG A 276 21.57 -1.84 -8.45
N GLU A 277 20.61 -0.94 -8.64
CA GLU A 277 20.82 0.51 -8.70
C GLU A 277 19.71 1.26 -7.95
N GLN A 278 19.93 1.52 -6.66
CA GLN A 278 18.97 2.27 -5.82
C GLN A 278 18.73 3.68 -6.35
N VAL A 279 19.80 4.33 -6.84
CA VAL A 279 19.72 5.69 -7.42
C VAL A 279 18.83 5.67 -8.67
N GLY A 280 19.07 4.73 -9.59
CA GLY A 280 18.25 4.58 -10.79
C GLY A 280 16.78 4.30 -10.47
N ALA A 281 16.51 3.43 -9.50
CA ALA A 281 15.14 3.16 -9.07
C ALA A 281 14.44 4.38 -8.46
N ARG A 282 15.15 5.19 -7.66
CA ARG A 282 14.63 6.46 -7.13
C ARG A 282 14.38 7.47 -8.25
N MET A 283 15.28 7.59 -9.22
CA MET A 283 15.11 8.47 -10.39
C MET A 283 13.87 8.10 -11.20
N LEU A 284 13.58 6.81 -11.38
CA LEU A 284 12.33 6.36 -12.01
C LEU A 284 11.08 6.79 -11.23
N GLN A 285 11.13 6.79 -9.89
CA GLN A 285 9.99 7.27 -9.09
C GLN A 285 9.83 8.80 -9.18
N PHE A 286 10.92 9.55 -9.16
CA PHE A 286 10.87 10.99 -9.42
C PHE A 286 10.36 11.31 -10.83
N GLY A 287 10.82 10.56 -11.84
CA GLY A 287 10.31 10.68 -13.21
C GLY A 287 8.82 10.40 -13.29
N SER A 288 8.31 9.42 -12.54
CA SER A 288 6.87 9.16 -12.43
C SER A 288 6.12 10.35 -11.86
N LEU A 289 6.60 10.93 -10.76
CA LEU A 289 6.00 12.12 -10.16
C LEU A 289 5.98 13.30 -11.14
N LEU A 290 7.09 13.55 -11.83
CA LEU A 290 7.20 14.60 -12.84
C LEU A 290 6.19 14.39 -13.98
N VAL A 291 6.07 13.16 -14.48
CA VAL A 291 5.06 12.82 -15.51
C VAL A 291 3.66 13.11 -15.00
N GLN A 292 3.31 12.75 -13.76
CA GLN A 292 1.99 13.07 -13.20
C GLN A 292 1.72 14.57 -13.14
N VAL A 293 2.73 15.38 -12.78
CA VAL A 293 2.63 16.85 -12.78
C VAL A 293 2.38 17.38 -14.20
N LEU A 294 3.16 16.92 -15.18
CA LEU A 294 3.01 17.36 -16.58
C LEU A 294 1.64 17.01 -17.16
N PHE A 295 1.16 15.78 -16.93
CA PHE A 295 -0.17 15.36 -17.37
C PHE A 295 -1.29 16.13 -16.66
N SER A 296 -1.10 16.47 -15.38
CA SER A 296 -2.04 17.31 -14.64
C SER A 296 -2.12 18.72 -15.21
N ILE A 297 -0.96 19.34 -15.51
CA ILE A 297 -0.89 20.66 -16.14
C ILE A 297 -1.55 20.62 -17.53
N ALA A 298 -1.25 19.60 -18.33
CA ALA A 298 -1.84 19.43 -19.67
C ALA A 298 -3.37 19.33 -19.60
N ALA A 299 -3.90 18.49 -18.71
CA ALA A 299 -5.34 18.33 -18.53
C ALA A 299 -6.03 19.63 -18.05
N LEU A 300 -5.41 20.33 -17.10
CA LEU A 300 -5.93 21.61 -16.60
C LEU A 300 -5.93 22.69 -17.69
N SER A 301 -4.85 22.76 -18.49
CA SER A 301 -4.73 23.69 -19.62
C SER A 301 -5.82 23.46 -20.68
N ILE A 302 -6.12 22.20 -20.99
CA ILE A 302 -7.23 21.84 -21.89
C ILE A 302 -8.56 22.37 -21.33
N ILE A 303 -8.82 22.20 -20.03
CA ILE A 303 -10.09 22.60 -19.40
C ILE A 303 -10.24 24.11 -19.26
N THR A 304 -9.19 24.82 -18.86
CA THR A 304 -9.23 26.28 -18.74
C THR A 304 -9.31 26.92 -20.12
N GLY A 305 -8.56 26.40 -21.10
CA GLY A 305 -8.64 26.82 -22.50
C GLY A 305 -10.06 26.75 -23.07
N MET A 306 -10.80 25.68 -22.77
CA MET A 306 -12.21 25.53 -23.16
C MET A 306 -13.12 26.65 -22.59
N LYS A 307 -12.94 27.02 -21.31
CA LYS A 307 -13.80 28.03 -20.65
C LYS A 307 -13.66 29.42 -21.27
N TYR A 308 -12.44 29.83 -21.61
CA TYR A 308 -12.19 31.14 -22.21
C TYR A 308 -12.82 31.26 -23.60
N ARG A 309 -12.78 30.21 -24.43
CA ARG A 309 -13.41 30.21 -25.76
C ARG A 309 -14.93 30.25 -25.71
N LYS A 310 -15.56 29.49 -24.79
CA LYS A 310 -17.03 29.52 -24.62
C LYS A 310 -17.54 30.91 -24.17
N LYS A 311 -16.71 31.69 -23.45
CA LYS A 311 -17.02 33.07 -23.09
C LYS A 311 -16.83 34.02 -24.28
N ALA A 312 -15.73 33.89 -25.02
CA ALA A 312 -15.45 34.70 -26.22
C ALA A 312 -16.48 34.47 -27.34
N GLY A 313 -16.84 33.22 -27.63
CA GLY A 313 -17.87 32.89 -28.63
C GLY A 313 -19.24 33.46 -28.27
N ARG A 314 -19.66 33.38 -27.00
CA ARG A 314 -20.91 34.02 -26.53
C ARG A 314 -20.91 35.54 -26.69
N LEU A 315 -19.77 36.19 -26.47
CA LEU A 315 -19.62 37.64 -26.66
C LEU A 315 -19.71 38.01 -28.15
N LEU A 316 -19.10 37.23 -29.05
CA LEU A 316 -19.17 37.45 -30.48
C LEU A 316 -20.58 37.24 -31.04
N VAL A 317 -21.29 36.18 -30.62
CA VAL A 317 -22.70 35.97 -31.01
C VAL A 317 -23.62 37.07 -30.44
N SER A 318 -23.37 37.53 -29.22
CA SER A 318 -24.13 38.65 -28.63
C SER A 318 -23.90 39.97 -29.38
N GLN A 319 -22.67 40.24 -29.84
CA GLN A 319 -22.39 41.44 -30.65
C GLN A 319 -22.96 41.33 -32.06
N ALA A 320 -22.90 40.14 -32.68
CA ALA A 320 -23.52 39.90 -33.97
C ALA A 320 -25.05 40.08 -33.90
N ASN A 321 -25.73 39.52 -32.89
CA ASN A 321 -27.17 39.70 -32.72
C ASN A 321 -27.57 41.15 -32.40
N ALA A 322 -26.75 41.89 -31.66
CA ALA A 322 -26.96 43.33 -31.44
C ALA A 322 -26.84 44.15 -32.73
N PHE A 323 -26.00 43.70 -33.68
CA PHE A 323 -25.84 44.33 -34.99
C PHE A 323 -27.03 44.08 -35.92
N TYR A 324 -27.64 42.88 -35.87
CA TYR A 324 -28.81 42.53 -36.70
C TYR A 324 -30.17 43.06 -36.19
N LEU A 325 -30.28 43.46 -34.91
CA LEU A 325 -31.51 44.01 -34.33
C LEU A 325 -31.53 45.56 -34.30
N GLY A 326 -30.47 46.22 -34.80
CA GLY A 326 -30.32 47.67 -34.83
C GLY A 326 -30.47 48.31 -36.22
N SER A 327 -30.88 47.55 -37.24
CA SER A 327 -31.18 48.00 -38.61
C SER A 327 -32.65 47.81 -38.93
#